data_AF-A0A3L7PD55-F1
#
_entry.id   AF-A0A3L7PD55-F1
#
_cell.length_a   1.000
_cell.length_b   1.000
_cell.length_c   1.000
_cell.angle_alpha   90.00
_cell.angle_beta   90.00
_cell.angle_gamma   90.00
#
_symmetry.space_group_name_H-M   'P 1'
#
loop_
_entity.id
_entity.type
_entity.pdbx_description
1 polymer ?
#
loop_
_entity_poly.entity_id
_entity_poly.type
_entity_poly.pdbx_seq_one_letter_code
_entity_poly.pdbx_strand_id
1 'polypeptide(L)'
;MRDPRIEKLARLLIEHSTRLEPGEKVLIEAFDLPDPQLISNLVEIAAEKGAHPVVSLRNTSVLRSLYRTATETGMQLIGEIERDTMARMSAYIGVRGASNSNAMADVPAEKMDLYQRLWWQP
;
A
#
# COMPACT_ATOMS: atom_id res chain seq x y z
N MET A 1 10.88 -23.06 -5.19
CA MET A 1 9.99 -23.12 -6.38
C MET A 1 8.91 -22.08 -6.18
N ARG A 2 8.64 -21.22 -7.16
CA ARG A 2 7.57 -20.20 -7.07
C ARG A 2 6.22 -20.91 -7.09
N ASP A 3 5.28 -20.50 -6.23
CA ASP A 3 3.93 -21.08 -6.24
C ASP A 3 3.17 -20.57 -7.47
N PRO A 4 2.77 -21.45 -8.41
CA PRO A 4 2.11 -21.04 -9.66
C PRO A 4 0.76 -20.34 -9.42
N ARG A 5 0.13 -20.56 -8.26
CA ARG A 5 -1.13 -19.90 -7.89
C ARG A 5 -0.90 -18.43 -7.58
N ILE A 6 0.22 -18.10 -6.94
CA ILE A 6 0.59 -16.71 -6.59
C ILE A 6 0.98 -15.95 -7.85
N GLU A 7 1.71 -16.58 -8.78
CA GLU A 7 1.99 -15.97 -10.09
C GLU A 7 0.71 -15.72 -10.88
N LYS A 8 -0.20 -16.71 -10.95
CA LYS A 8 -1.48 -16.56 -11.64
C LYS A 8 -2.31 -15.40 -11.07
N LEU A 9 -2.34 -15.25 -9.74
CA LEU A 9 -3.02 -14.13 -9.09
C LEU A 9 -2.38 -12.79 -9.47
N ALA A 10 -1.04 -12.69 -9.42
CA ALA A 10 -0.34 -11.47 -9.80
C ALA A 10 -0.64 -11.07 -11.25
N ARG A 11 -0.62 -12.03 -12.20
CA ARG A 11 -1.00 -11.78 -13.60
C ARG A 11 -2.44 -11.29 -13.72
N LEU A 12 -3.39 -11.92 -13.02
CA LEU A 12 -4.80 -11.50 -13.03
C LEU A 12 -4.97 -10.04 -12.54
N LEU A 13 -4.24 -9.65 -11.50
CA LEU A 13 -4.30 -8.30 -10.96
C LEU A 13 -3.75 -7.28 -11.97
N ILE A 14 -2.60 -7.54 -12.59
CA ILE A 14 -1.95 -6.63 -13.55
C ILE A 14 -2.70 -6.59 -14.90
N GLU A 15 -3.06 -7.74 -15.46
CA GLU A 15 -3.54 -7.83 -16.83
C GLU A 15 -5.05 -7.60 -16.94
N HIS A 16 -5.82 -8.09 -15.97
CA HIS A 16 -7.28 -8.02 -16.03
C HIS A 16 -7.85 -6.92 -15.13
N SER A 17 -7.38 -6.82 -13.89
CA SER A 17 -8.00 -5.94 -12.89
C SER A 17 -7.59 -4.48 -13.08
N THR A 18 -6.28 -4.22 -13.23
CA THR A 18 -5.79 -2.87 -13.53
C THR A 18 -5.68 -2.59 -15.03
N ARG A 19 -5.60 -3.64 -15.86
CA ARG A 19 -5.36 -3.53 -17.32
C ARG A 19 -4.18 -2.60 -17.63
N LEU A 20 -3.12 -2.75 -16.83
CA LEU A 20 -2.00 -1.83 -16.82
C LEU A 20 -1.32 -1.79 -18.19
N GLU A 21 -1.04 -0.62 -18.74
CA GLU A 21 -0.39 -0.44 -20.04
C GLU A 21 1.10 -0.07 -19.90
N PRO A 22 1.94 -0.29 -20.94
CA PRO A 22 3.33 0.14 -20.92
C PRO A 22 3.47 1.64 -20.64
N GLY A 23 4.43 2.03 -19.80
CA GLY A 23 4.68 3.41 -19.37
C GLY A 23 3.77 3.90 -18.24
N GLU A 24 2.72 3.16 -17.88
CA GLU A 24 1.88 3.50 -16.73
C GLU A 24 2.57 3.21 -15.40
N LYS A 25 2.15 3.92 -14.34
CA LYS A 25 2.69 3.73 -12.99
C LYS A 25 1.65 3.07 -12.11
N VAL A 26 2.05 2.05 -11.36
CA VAL A 26 1.16 1.34 -10.42
C VAL A 26 1.73 1.40 -9.02
N LEU A 27 0.93 1.88 -8.07
CA LEU A 27 1.28 1.77 -6.64
C LEU A 27 0.81 0.42 -6.11
N ILE A 28 1.76 -0.38 -5.62
CA ILE A 28 1.52 -1.64 -4.92
C ILE A 28 1.75 -1.38 -3.43
N GLU A 29 0.66 -1.35 -2.66
CA GLU A 29 0.70 -1.11 -1.23
C GLU A 29 0.31 -2.37 -0.46
N ALA A 30 1.20 -2.86 0.39
CA ALA A 30 0.99 -4.08 1.14
C ALA A 30 1.15 -3.90 2.65
N PHE A 31 0.31 -4.57 3.42
CA PHE A 31 0.31 -4.52 4.89
C PHE A 31 0.52 -5.92 5.45
N ASP A 32 1.47 -6.07 6.39
CA ASP A 32 1.65 -7.26 7.24
C ASP A 32 1.57 -8.61 6.51
N LEU A 33 2.12 -8.70 5.29
CA LEU A 33 2.15 -9.95 4.56
C LEU A 33 3.20 -10.89 5.17
N PRO A 34 2.85 -12.15 5.48
CA PRO A 34 3.80 -13.12 6.00
C PRO A 34 4.81 -13.57 4.93
N ASP A 35 4.42 -13.49 3.65
CA ASP A 35 5.25 -13.84 2.50
C ASP A 35 5.22 -12.70 1.46
N PRO A 36 6.39 -12.15 1.06
CA PRO A 36 6.46 -11.10 0.04
C PRO A 36 6.22 -11.61 -1.39
N GLN A 37 6.11 -12.92 -1.63
CA GLN A 37 6.10 -13.50 -2.97
C GLN A 37 5.04 -12.90 -3.91
N LEU A 38 3.84 -12.61 -3.42
CA LEU A 38 2.81 -11.96 -4.24
C LEU A 38 3.26 -10.57 -4.70
N ILE A 39 3.89 -9.79 -3.82
CA ILE A 39 4.37 -8.44 -4.14
C ILE A 39 5.54 -8.51 -5.11
N SER A 40 6.50 -9.43 -4.89
CA SER A 40 7.59 -9.67 -5.83
C SER A 40 7.06 -10.00 -7.23
N ASN A 41 6.06 -10.90 -7.33
CA ASN A 41 5.47 -11.25 -8.62
C ASN A 41 4.75 -10.05 -9.27
N LEU A 42 4.01 -9.24 -8.51
CA LEU A 42 3.37 -8.03 -9.05
C LEU A 42 4.39 -7.04 -9.63
N VAL A 43 5.51 -6.83 -8.93
CA VAL A 43 6.61 -5.96 -9.39
C VAL A 43 7.22 -6.48 -10.69
N GLU A 44 7.59 -7.76 -10.71
CA GLU A 44 8.23 -8.39 -11.87
C GLU A 44 7.30 -8.37 -13.10
N ILE A 45 6.04 -8.78 -12.95
CA ILE A 45 5.07 -8.82 -14.05
C ILE A 45 4.72 -7.41 -14.55
N ALA A 46 4.62 -6.41 -13.67
CA ALA A 46 4.41 -5.02 -14.08
C ALA A 46 5.60 -4.51 -14.92
N ALA A 47 6.82 -4.79 -14.47
CA ALA A 47 8.04 -4.41 -15.19
C ALA A 47 8.17 -5.14 -16.54
N GLU A 48 7.84 -6.43 -16.60
CA GLU A 48 7.80 -7.22 -17.85
C GLU A 48 6.85 -6.60 -18.89
N LYS A 49 5.72 -6.02 -18.44
CA LYS A 49 4.77 -5.32 -19.31
C LYS A 49 5.24 -3.91 -19.72
N GLY A 50 6.39 -3.46 -19.24
CA GLY A 50 6.91 -2.12 -19.49
C GLY A 50 6.25 -1.02 -18.66
N ALA A 51 5.49 -1.38 -17.62
CA ALA A 51 4.96 -0.44 -16.64
C ALA A 51 5.96 -0.19 -15.50
N HIS A 52 5.67 0.79 -14.65
CA HIS A 52 6.55 1.25 -13.59
C HIS A 52 5.92 1.00 -12.20
N PRO A 53 6.27 -0.11 -11.53
CA PRO A 53 5.77 -0.37 -10.19
C PRO A 53 6.42 0.56 -9.15
N VAL A 54 5.61 1.10 -8.26
CA VAL A 54 6.00 1.81 -7.03
C VAL A 54 5.51 0.98 -5.86
N VAL A 55 6.35 0.72 -4.86
CA VAL A 55 6.01 -0.21 -3.76
C VAL A 55 6.01 0.50 -2.42
N SER A 56 4.97 0.26 -1.61
CA SER A 56 4.88 0.69 -0.21
C SER A 56 4.54 -0.52 0.67
N LEU A 57 5.51 -0.96 1.47
CA LEU A 57 5.32 -2.03 2.44
C LEU A 57 5.10 -1.42 3.82
N ARG A 58 3.97 -1.74 4.44
CA ARG A 58 3.57 -1.20 5.73
C ARG A 58 3.46 -2.28 6.78
N ASN A 59 3.87 -1.92 7.98
CA ASN A 59 3.73 -2.75 9.15
C ASN A 59 2.78 -2.07 10.14
N THR A 60 1.71 -2.77 10.52
CA THR A 60 0.67 -2.18 11.36
C THR A 60 1.17 -1.84 12.76
N SER A 61 2.15 -2.58 13.31
CA SER A 61 2.74 -2.25 14.62
C SER A 61 3.56 -0.95 14.60
N VAL A 62 4.25 -0.69 13.48
CA VAL A 62 4.96 0.56 13.25
C VAL A 62 3.98 1.70 13.04
N LEU A 63 2.96 1.52 12.19
CA LEU A 63 1.90 2.50 11.98
C LEU A 63 1.18 2.86 13.27
N ARG A 64 0.89 1.88 14.13
CA ARG A 64 0.31 2.12 15.45
C ARG A 64 1.18 3.03 16.31
N SER A 65 2.49 2.80 16.31
CA SER A 65 3.43 3.65 17.05
C SER A 65 3.42 5.07 16.51
N LEU A 66 3.40 5.23 15.18
CA LEU A 66 3.27 6.52 14.51
C LEU A 66 1.95 7.24 14.85
N TYR A 67 0.82 6.53 14.86
CA TYR A 67 -0.48 7.11 15.19
C TYR A 67 -0.56 7.51 16.66
N ARG A 68 -0.01 6.69 17.58
CA ARG A 68 0.02 7.04 19.01
C ARG A 68 0.79 8.33 19.29
N THR A 69 1.80 8.64 18.49
CA THR A 69 2.60 9.86 18.63
C THR A 69 2.25 10.94 17.61
N ALA A 70 1.11 10.82 16.92
CA ALA A 70 0.75 11.71 15.83
C ALA A 70 0.71 13.18 16.25
N THR A 71 1.26 14.02 15.39
CA THR A 71 1.21 15.48 15.44
C THR A 71 0.58 15.99 14.15
N GLU A 72 -0.01 17.19 14.19
CA GLU A 72 -0.62 17.80 13.00
C GLU A 72 0.39 17.95 11.86
N THR A 73 1.55 18.55 12.12
CA THR A 73 2.62 18.72 11.13
C THR A 73 3.08 17.38 10.53
N GLY A 74 3.22 16.34 11.36
CA GLY A 74 3.63 15.02 10.89
C GLY A 74 2.58 14.35 10.00
N MET A 75 1.30 14.42 10.38
CA MET A 75 0.21 13.84 9.60
C MET A 75 -0.02 14.61 8.30
N GLN A 76 0.07 15.94 8.30
CA GLN A 76 0.00 16.77 7.09
C GLN A 76 1.10 16.42 6.10
N LEU A 77 2.36 16.33 6.57
CA LEU A 77 3.49 15.97 5.72
C LEU A 77 3.28 14.60 5.05
N ILE A 78 2.84 13.59 5.81
CA ILE A 78 2.57 12.26 5.26
C ILE A 78 1.41 12.31 4.27
N GLY A 79 0.32 13.00 4.61
CA GLY A 79 -0.82 13.20 3.73
C GLY A 79 -0.44 13.81 2.38
N GLU A 80 0.38 14.86 2.40
CA GLU A 80 0.89 15.50 1.18
C GLU A 80 1.73 14.56 0.33
N ILE A 81 2.68 13.84 0.94
CA ILE A 81 3.54 12.87 0.23
C ILE A 81 2.71 11.78 -0.43
N GLU A 82 1.74 11.23 0.29
CA GLU A 82 0.93 10.11 -0.21
C GLU A 82 -0.08 10.55 -1.25
N ARG A 83 -0.71 11.72 -1.07
CA ARG A 83 -1.56 12.35 -2.08
C ARG A 83 -0.77 12.59 -3.37
N ASP A 84 0.41 13.19 -3.27
CA ASP A 84 1.25 13.49 -4.43
C ASP A 84 1.76 12.22 -5.13
N THR A 85 1.99 11.15 -4.35
CA THR A 85 2.31 9.83 -4.90
C THR A 85 1.11 9.29 -5.69
N MET A 86 -0.06 9.21 -5.06
CA MET A 86 -1.29 8.72 -5.68
C MET A 86 -1.68 9.50 -6.93
N ALA A 87 -1.55 10.83 -6.91
CA ALA A 87 -1.86 11.69 -8.05
C ALA A 87 -1.00 11.40 -9.30
N ARG A 88 0.14 10.72 -9.13
CA ARG A 88 1.06 10.36 -10.22
C ARG A 88 0.86 8.93 -10.73
N MET A 89 -0.04 8.15 -10.13
CA MET A 89 -0.27 6.74 -10.46
C MET A 89 -1.44 6.57 -11.42
N SER A 90 -1.33 5.62 -12.35
CA SER A 90 -2.43 5.17 -13.21
C SER A 90 -3.29 4.12 -12.51
N ALA A 91 -2.68 3.33 -11.63
CA ALA A 91 -3.35 2.23 -10.93
C ALA A 91 -2.86 2.07 -9.49
N TYR A 92 -3.69 1.44 -8.67
CA TYR A 92 -3.39 1.12 -7.27
C TYR A 92 -3.81 -0.32 -6.96
N ILE A 93 -2.91 -1.08 -6.35
CA ILE A 93 -3.15 -2.44 -5.85
C ILE A 93 -2.87 -2.45 -4.36
N GLY A 94 -3.93 -2.55 -3.57
CA GLY A 94 -3.85 -2.71 -2.12
C GLY A 94 -3.92 -4.19 -1.72
N VAL A 95 -2.89 -4.67 -1.01
CA VAL A 95 -2.88 -6.02 -0.42
C VAL A 95 -2.89 -5.89 1.10
N ARG A 96 -3.95 -6.39 1.73
CA ARG A 96 -4.13 -6.30 3.18
C ARG A 96 -3.91 -7.67 3.82
N GLY A 97 -2.74 -7.86 4.40
CA GLY A 97 -2.55 -8.85 5.45
C GLY A 97 -3.13 -8.32 6.76
N ALA A 98 -3.64 -9.22 7.59
CA ALA A 98 -4.11 -8.90 8.93
C ALA A 98 -3.53 -9.93 9.89
N SER A 99 -2.37 -9.62 10.46
CA SER A 99 -1.80 -10.44 11.54
C SER A 99 -2.54 -10.22 12.87
N ASN A 100 -3.17 -9.04 13.06
CA ASN A 100 -3.95 -8.71 14.25
C ASN A 100 -5.05 -7.67 13.94
N SER A 101 -6.32 -8.05 14.08
CA SER A 101 -7.48 -7.18 13.85
C SER A 101 -7.66 -6.09 14.92
N ASN A 102 -7.06 -6.26 16.10
CA ASN A 102 -7.18 -5.31 17.22
C ASN A 102 -5.95 -4.41 17.37
N ALA A 103 -5.08 -4.36 16.36
CA ALA A 103 -3.78 -3.69 16.48
C ALA A 103 -3.88 -2.19 16.80
N MET A 104 -5.00 -1.53 16.50
CA MET A 104 -5.20 -0.10 16.72
C MET A 104 -6.07 0.23 17.95
N ALA A 105 -6.45 -0.77 18.74
CA ALA A 105 -7.46 -0.61 19.80
C ALA A 105 -7.08 0.37 20.92
N ASP A 106 -5.79 0.61 21.16
CA ASP A 106 -5.29 1.51 22.20
C ASP A 106 -4.80 2.87 21.66
N VAL A 107 -5.03 3.17 20.37
CA VAL A 107 -4.73 4.49 19.82
C VAL A 107 -5.80 5.48 20.31
N PRO A 108 -5.44 6.59 20.98
CA PRO A 108 -6.42 7.57 21.42
C PRO A 108 -7.25 8.13 20.25
N ALA A 109 -8.55 8.32 20.48
CA ALA A 109 -9.49 8.76 19.43
C ALA A 109 -9.07 10.10 18.79
N GLU A 110 -8.60 11.05 19.59
CA GLU A 110 -8.07 12.34 19.12
C GLU A 110 -6.89 12.21 18.16
N LYS A 111 -6.06 11.18 18.32
CA LYS A 111 -4.93 10.91 17.41
C LYS A 111 -5.39 10.24 16.13
N MET A 112 -6.40 9.37 16.24
CA MET A 112 -7.03 8.76 15.07
C MET A 112 -7.77 9.80 14.21
N ASP A 113 -8.35 10.85 14.83
CA ASP A 113 -8.96 11.99 14.12
C ASP A 113 -7.93 12.72 13.24
N LEU A 114 -6.72 12.97 13.75
CA LEU A 114 -5.64 13.58 12.96
C LEU A 114 -5.31 12.76 11.71
N TYR A 115 -5.19 11.44 11.86
CA TYR A 115 -4.99 10.53 10.72
C TYR A 115 -6.13 10.63 9.70
N GLN A 116 -7.38 10.58 10.16
CA GLN A 116 -8.54 10.61 9.27
C GLN A 116 -8.65 11.93 8.47
N ARG A 117 -8.39 13.06 9.13
CA ARG A 117 -8.59 14.38 8.54
C ARG A 117 -7.41 14.89 7.72
N LEU A 118 -6.18 14.51 8.06
CA LEU A 118 -4.98 15.11 7.47
C LEU A 118 -4.24 14.15 6.55
N TRP A 119 -4.47 12.85 6.69
CA TRP A 119 -3.83 11.83 5.86
C TRP A 119 -4.84 11.04 5.04
N TRP A 120 -5.94 10.55 5.61
CA TRP A 120 -6.93 9.79 4.83
C TRP A 120 -7.76 10.67 3.88
N GLN A 121 -8.03 11.91 4.27
CA GLN A 121 -8.67 12.94 3.43
C GLN A 121 -7.80 14.20 3.37
N PRO A 122 -6.61 14.12 2.73
CA PRO A 122 -5.67 15.23 2.66
C PRO A 122 -6.08 16.29 1.62
#